data_AF-A0A2E4YRE3-F1
#
_entry.id   AF-A0A2E4YRE3-F1
#
_cell.length_a   1.000
_cell.length_b   1.000
_cell.length_c   1.000
_cell.angle_alpha   90.00
_cell.angle_beta   90.00
_cell.angle_gamma   90.00
#
_symmetry.space_group_name_H-M   'P 1'
#
loop_
_entity.id
_entity.type
_entity.pdbx_description
1 polymer ?
#
loop_
_entity_poly.entity_id
_entity_poly.type
_entity_poly.pdbx_seq_one_letter_code
_entity_poly.pdbx_strand_id
1 'polypeptide(L)'
;MKENSTLDSKLKKYASLAGTITAAVGTASAQVNYTDLNPDVLVTGHMNNYILDLNADNNPDFVFMTLDTAAAGSLTYGGIPITYNVNYAGAIVYPSPGNSWAGSSTSMSSSFNMVNIPQGSSIGSNNSWSSTSGPVGLLADISIPALNYSLSYPAGPFLGTTGFMGLKFNVGGNTHYGWIRVEVGANGEFLSIKDYAFDATPNTAIVAGETGSGPVGVNDLEEFVNVFNFSNALRIETSENYQNAELSLVSISGKQLVNQQITSTTTVLNTSEIASGIYLLSITSKDKVYTKKVYLK
;
A
#
# COMPACT_ATOMS: atom_id res chain seq x y z
N MET A 1 5.66 2.55 -48.80
CA MET A 1 6.27 1.63 -47.82
C MET A 1 6.91 2.43 -46.68
N LYS A 2 6.16 2.77 -45.62
CA LYS A 2 6.69 3.46 -44.42
C LYS A 2 6.01 3.03 -43.10
N GLU A 3 5.23 1.95 -43.10
CA GLU A 3 4.46 1.53 -41.91
C GLU A 3 5.11 0.41 -41.06
N ASN A 4 6.14 -0.28 -41.57
CA ASN A 4 6.73 -1.41 -40.83
C ASN A 4 7.74 -1.02 -39.73
N SER A 5 8.36 0.17 -39.78
CA SER A 5 9.44 0.50 -38.83
C SER A 5 8.95 0.90 -37.43
N THR A 6 7.72 1.41 -37.33
CA THR A 6 7.11 1.82 -36.06
C THR A 6 6.54 0.62 -35.30
N LEU A 7 6.02 -0.38 -36.01
CA LEU A 7 5.52 -1.62 -35.41
C LEU A 7 6.66 -2.46 -34.83
N ASP A 8 7.77 -2.60 -35.57
CA ASP A 8 8.98 -3.31 -35.11
C ASP A 8 9.64 -2.63 -33.90
N SER A 9 9.63 -1.29 -33.86
CA SER A 9 10.12 -0.53 -32.70
C SER A 9 9.25 -0.75 -31.47
N LYS A 10 7.92 -0.83 -31.64
CA LYS A 10 6.99 -1.13 -30.55
C LYS A 10 7.15 -2.57 -30.07
N LEU A 11 7.19 -3.55 -30.98
CA LEU A 11 7.41 -4.96 -30.64
C LEU A 11 8.74 -5.18 -29.89
N LYS A 12 9.82 -4.49 -30.27
CA LYS A 12 11.10 -4.57 -29.55
C LYS A 12 11.02 -3.99 -28.14
N LYS A 13 10.26 -2.90 -27.93
CA LYS A 13 10.01 -2.32 -26.60
C LYS A 13 9.14 -3.23 -25.74
N TYR A 14 8.13 -3.88 -26.33
CA TYR A 14 7.29 -4.85 -25.63
C TYR A 14 8.05 -6.15 -25.30
N ALA A 15 8.87 -6.64 -26.22
CA ALA A 15 9.71 -7.81 -25.99
C ALA A 15 10.82 -7.53 -24.96
N SER A 16 11.36 -6.31 -24.91
CA SER A 16 12.30 -5.93 -23.83
C SER A 16 11.60 -5.80 -22.49
N LEU A 17 10.35 -5.31 -22.44
CA LEU A 17 9.57 -5.22 -21.20
C LEU A 17 9.14 -6.62 -20.72
N ALA A 18 8.67 -7.48 -21.62
CA ALA A 18 8.35 -8.88 -21.31
C ALA A 18 9.61 -9.67 -20.92
N GLY A 19 10.75 -9.40 -21.56
CA GLY A 19 12.04 -10.02 -21.26
C GLY A 19 12.62 -9.58 -19.91
N THR A 20 12.46 -8.31 -19.52
CA THR A 20 12.87 -7.84 -18.19
C THR A 20 11.93 -8.32 -17.09
N ILE A 21 10.63 -8.45 -17.38
CA ILE A 21 9.67 -9.07 -16.44
C ILE A 21 9.99 -10.56 -16.27
N THR A 22 10.26 -11.30 -17.36
CA THR A 22 10.52 -12.74 -17.30
C THR A 22 11.88 -13.07 -16.65
N ALA A 23 12.90 -12.25 -16.85
CA ALA A 23 14.21 -12.44 -16.21
C ALA A 23 14.24 -12.03 -14.72
N ALA A 24 13.27 -11.24 -14.26
CA ALA A 24 13.09 -10.92 -12.83
C ALA A 24 12.27 -11.99 -12.07
N VAL A 25 11.50 -12.83 -12.75
CA VAL A 25 10.87 -14.03 -12.17
C VAL A 25 11.82 -15.23 -12.23
N GLY A 26 12.98 -15.08 -11.58
CA GLY A 26 13.60 -16.25 -10.98
C GLY A 26 12.60 -16.79 -9.96
N THR A 27 12.09 -18.00 -10.19
CA THR A 27 11.01 -18.62 -9.43
C THR A 27 11.36 -18.78 -7.95
N ALA A 28 11.11 -17.74 -7.16
CA ALA A 28 10.58 -17.86 -5.81
C ALA A 28 9.09 -17.56 -5.95
N SER A 29 8.23 -18.54 -5.69
CA SER A 29 6.80 -18.27 -5.57
C SER A 29 6.62 -17.30 -4.40
N ALA A 30 6.44 -16.00 -4.67
CA ALA A 30 6.15 -15.01 -3.63
C ALA A 30 4.94 -15.52 -2.83
N GLN A 31 5.12 -15.76 -1.55
CA GLN A 31 4.06 -16.23 -0.66
C GLN A 31 3.52 -15.02 0.09
N VAL A 32 2.91 -14.11 -0.66
CA VAL A 32 2.37 -12.88 -0.06
C VAL A 32 1.13 -13.24 0.75
N ASN A 33 1.23 -12.99 2.06
CA ASN A 33 0.11 -13.04 2.97
C ASN A 33 -0.47 -11.63 3.06
N TYR A 34 -1.71 -11.48 2.59
CA TYR A 34 -2.43 -10.22 2.56
C TYR A 34 -3.63 -10.28 3.49
N THR A 35 -3.85 -9.19 4.24
CA THR A 35 -5.01 -9.01 5.10
C THR A 35 -5.66 -7.67 4.81
N ASP A 36 -6.92 -7.71 4.39
CA ASP A 36 -7.81 -6.56 4.27
C ASP A 36 -8.60 -6.37 5.58
N LEU A 37 -8.58 -5.17 6.15
CA LEU A 37 -9.39 -4.83 7.32
C LEU A 37 -10.65 -4.13 6.82
N ASN A 38 -11.75 -4.88 6.71
CA ASN A 38 -13.03 -4.34 6.26
C ASN A 38 -14.13 -4.60 7.31
N PRO A 39 -14.62 -3.57 8.01
CA PRO A 39 -14.28 -2.15 7.85
C PRO A 39 -12.85 -1.82 8.33
N ASP A 40 -12.27 -0.74 7.78
CA ASP A 40 -10.98 -0.18 8.23
C ASP A 40 -10.98 -0.02 9.76
N VAL A 41 -9.83 -0.27 10.40
CA VAL A 41 -9.69 -0.10 11.85
C VAL A 41 -9.38 1.35 12.17
N LEU A 42 -10.34 2.02 12.79
CA LEU A 42 -10.20 3.39 13.27
C LEU A 42 -9.68 3.40 14.72
N VAL A 43 -8.53 4.05 14.93
CA VAL A 43 -7.93 4.32 16.24
C VAL A 43 -8.02 5.82 16.51
N THR A 44 -8.65 6.19 17.63
CA THR A 44 -8.88 7.59 18.04
C THR A 44 -8.63 7.76 19.53
N GLY A 45 -8.43 9.00 19.96
CA GLY A 45 -8.21 9.34 21.38
C GLY A 45 -6.77 9.11 21.85
N HIS A 46 -6.51 9.36 23.13
CA HIS A 46 -5.17 9.30 23.71
C HIS A 46 -4.80 7.89 24.20
N MET A 47 -3.59 7.43 23.85
CA MET A 47 -3.02 6.14 24.28
C MET A 47 -3.79 4.90 23.80
N ASN A 48 -4.78 5.08 22.91
CA ASN A 48 -5.41 3.98 22.21
C ASN A 48 -4.45 3.43 21.15
N ASN A 49 -4.54 2.14 20.89
CA ASN A 49 -3.58 1.47 20.03
C ASN A 49 -4.20 0.38 19.16
N TYR A 50 -3.52 0.12 18.05
CA TYR A 50 -3.68 -1.05 17.21
C TYR A 50 -2.41 -1.89 17.29
N ILE A 51 -2.59 -3.17 17.62
CA ILE A 51 -1.51 -4.15 17.70
C ILE A 51 -1.49 -4.90 16.37
N LEU A 52 -0.42 -4.71 15.60
CA LEU A 52 -0.19 -5.44 14.37
C LEU A 52 0.64 -6.69 14.69
N ASP A 53 0.09 -7.84 14.35
CA ASP A 53 0.75 -9.15 14.33
C ASP A 53 0.62 -9.65 12.89
N LEU A 54 1.71 -9.59 12.12
CA LEU A 54 1.71 -9.90 10.69
C LEU A 54 1.62 -11.41 10.47
N ASN A 55 2.32 -12.20 11.29
CA ASN A 55 2.42 -13.65 11.11
C ASN A 55 1.42 -14.46 11.95
N ALA A 56 0.59 -13.79 12.75
CA ALA A 56 -0.42 -14.38 13.62
C ALA A 56 0.19 -15.38 14.64
N ASP A 57 1.38 -15.07 15.17
CA ASP A 57 2.06 -15.93 16.16
C ASP A 57 1.76 -15.56 17.62
N ASN A 58 0.84 -14.61 17.84
CA ASN A 58 0.46 -14.03 19.13
C ASN A 58 1.55 -13.20 19.81
N ASN A 59 2.66 -12.90 19.14
CA ASN A 59 3.61 -11.87 19.56
C ASN A 59 3.44 -10.64 18.66
N PRO A 60 3.14 -9.47 19.23
CA PRO A 60 3.03 -8.23 18.45
C PRO A 60 4.28 -7.95 17.64
N ASP A 61 4.12 -7.59 16.37
CA ASP A 61 5.21 -7.11 15.53
C ASP A 61 5.42 -5.60 15.65
N PHE A 62 4.32 -4.86 15.65
CA PHE A 62 4.29 -3.41 15.78
C PHE A 62 3.08 -2.97 16.60
N VAL A 63 3.24 -1.90 17.36
CA VAL A 63 2.14 -1.22 18.04
C VAL A 63 2.00 0.19 17.48
N PHE A 64 0.83 0.49 16.93
CA PHE A 64 0.47 1.83 16.48
C PHE A 64 -0.36 2.48 17.58
N MET A 65 0.01 3.67 18.02
CA MET A 65 -0.64 4.35 19.14
C MET A 65 -1.02 5.76 18.75
N THR A 66 -2.25 6.17 19.07
CA THR A 66 -2.68 7.56 18.92
C THR A 66 -2.37 8.38 20.17
N LEU A 67 -1.97 9.63 19.95
CA LEU A 67 -1.75 10.63 20.98
C LEU A 67 -2.73 11.77 20.76
N ASP A 68 -3.43 12.15 21.82
CA ASP A 68 -4.23 13.37 21.89
C ASP A 68 -4.05 13.94 23.30
N THR A 69 -3.08 14.85 23.48
CA THR A 69 -2.75 15.36 24.81
C THR A 69 -2.16 16.76 24.76
N ALA A 70 -2.34 17.50 25.83
CA ALA A 70 -1.67 18.78 26.05
C ALA A 70 -0.53 18.62 27.07
N ALA A 71 0.54 19.38 26.88
CA ALA A 71 1.63 19.55 27.82
C ALA A 71 1.95 21.05 27.96
N ALA A 72 2.55 21.41 29.09
CA ALA A 72 3.09 22.75 29.31
C ALA A 72 4.52 22.65 29.83
N GLY A 73 5.34 23.63 29.47
CA GLY A 73 6.73 23.69 29.88
C GLY A 73 7.22 25.13 30.02
N SER A 74 8.46 25.27 30.47
CA SER A 74 9.16 26.55 30.51
C SER A 74 10.57 26.37 29.96
N LEU A 75 11.03 27.33 29.17
CA LEU A 75 12.41 27.45 28.73
C LEU A 75 12.98 28.80 29.17
N THR A 76 14.29 28.91 29.33
CA THR A 76 14.93 30.19 29.67
C THR A 76 15.57 30.78 28.42
N TYR A 77 15.14 31.98 28.02
CA TYR A 77 15.74 32.73 26.94
C TYR A 77 16.26 34.07 27.47
N GLY A 78 17.58 34.29 27.38
CA GLY A 78 18.22 35.50 27.90
C GLY A 78 18.04 35.70 29.42
N GLY A 79 17.93 34.61 30.20
CA GLY A 79 17.70 34.68 31.64
C GLY A 79 16.24 34.87 32.06
N ILE A 80 15.32 35.03 31.10
CA ILE A 80 13.88 35.16 31.36
C ILE A 80 13.20 33.80 31.13
N PRO A 81 12.43 33.28 32.10
CA PRO A 81 11.61 32.09 31.89
C PRO A 81 10.43 32.42 30.97
N ILE A 82 10.28 31.64 29.90
CA ILE A 82 9.20 31.72 28.93
C ILE A 82 8.42 30.40 29.00
N THR A 83 7.15 30.49 29.37
CA THR A 83 6.23 29.35 29.39
C THR A 83 5.66 29.09 27.99
N TYR A 84 5.49 27.82 27.65
CA TYR A 84 4.85 27.38 26.42
C TYR A 84 3.88 26.25 26.70
N ASN A 85 2.84 26.15 25.87
CA ASN A 85 1.92 25.02 25.82
C ASN A 85 2.13 24.28 24.51
N VAL A 86 1.98 22.95 24.54
CA VAL A 86 2.02 22.11 23.34
C VAL A 86 0.80 21.19 23.35
N ASN A 87 0.02 21.22 22.29
CA ASN A 87 -1.00 20.20 22.05
C ASN A 87 -0.46 19.21 21.01
N TYR A 88 -0.54 17.93 21.31
CA TYR A 88 -0.13 16.84 20.43
C TYR A 88 -1.35 16.07 19.97
N ALA A 89 -1.51 15.94 18.66
CA ALA A 89 -2.49 15.06 18.05
C ALA A 89 -1.80 14.23 16.97
N GLY A 90 -1.94 12.91 16.96
CA GLY A 90 -1.39 12.07 15.90
C GLY A 90 -1.18 10.62 16.29
N ALA A 91 -0.28 9.95 15.57
CA ALA A 91 0.05 8.56 15.74
C ALA A 91 1.57 8.31 15.74
N ILE A 92 2.00 7.36 16.57
CA ILE A 92 3.37 6.87 16.68
C ILE A 92 3.37 5.35 16.48
N VAL A 93 4.42 4.83 15.84
CA VAL A 93 4.68 3.38 15.75
C VAL A 93 5.77 2.98 16.74
N TYR A 94 5.58 1.83 17.36
CA TYR A 94 6.54 1.15 18.23
C TYR A 94 6.84 -0.23 17.63
N PRO A 95 8.00 -0.44 16.99
CA PRO A 95 8.40 -1.77 16.56
C PRO A 95 8.77 -2.64 17.77
N SER A 96 8.36 -3.90 17.75
CA SER A 96 8.84 -4.90 18.73
C SER A 96 10.34 -5.18 18.54
N PRO A 97 11.03 -5.76 19.55
CA PRO A 97 12.44 -6.09 19.44
C PRO A 97 12.74 -6.96 18.21
N GLY A 98 13.70 -6.53 17.37
CA GLY A 98 14.05 -7.22 16.12
C GLY A 98 13.31 -6.70 14.89
N ASN A 99 12.28 -5.88 15.08
CA ASN A 99 11.47 -5.31 14.00
C ASN A 99 11.88 -3.86 13.70
N SER A 100 11.49 -3.35 12.53
CA SER A 100 11.86 -2.02 12.07
C SER A 100 10.89 -1.51 11.01
N TRP A 101 10.75 -0.18 10.93
CA TRP A 101 10.03 0.48 9.84
C TRP A 101 11.01 1.14 8.86
N ALA A 102 10.57 1.30 7.61
CA ALA A 102 11.36 1.87 6.53
C ALA A 102 11.41 3.40 6.61
N GLY A 103 12.59 3.97 6.41
CA GLY A 103 12.79 5.40 6.43
C GLY A 103 13.99 5.85 5.60
N SER A 104 14.35 7.11 5.78
CA SER A 104 15.48 7.75 5.12
C SER A 104 16.10 8.82 6.02
N SER A 105 17.42 8.97 5.92
CA SER A 105 18.14 10.13 6.44
C SER A 105 18.50 11.04 5.26
N THR A 106 18.30 12.35 5.40
CA THR A 106 18.83 13.31 4.43
C THR A 106 20.30 13.58 4.73
N SER A 107 21.11 13.86 3.70
CA SER A 107 22.55 14.14 3.85
C SER A 107 22.87 15.35 4.73
N MET A 108 21.86 16.17 5.06
CA MET A 108 21.98 17.38 5.88
C MET A 108 21.39 17.22 7.29
N SER A 109 20.81 16.06 7.64
CA SER A 109 20.20 15.81 8.94
C SER A 109 20.70 14.50 9.55
N SER A 110 21.06 14.56 10.83
CA SER A 110 21.31 13.37 11.65
C SER A 110 20.01 12.62 12.01
N SER A 111 18.85 13.14 11.62
CA SER A 111 17.55 12.55 11.95
C SER A 111 17.11 11.55 10.86
N PHE A 112 16.81 10.33 11.30
CA PHE A 112 16.22 9.29 10.47
C PHE A 112 14.69 9.43 10.52
N ASN A 113 14.06 9.65 9.37
CA ASN A 113 12.62 9.90 9.29
C ASN A 113 11.92 8.79 8.52
N MET A 114 10.69 8.49 8.92
CA MET A 114 9.82 7.57 8.20
C MET A 114 9.48 8.11 6.80
N VAL A 115 9.29 7.20 5.84
CA VAL A 115 8.95 7.54 4.46
C VAL A 115 7.61 6.92 4.09
N ASN A 116 6.75 7.70 3.42
CA ASN A 116 5.60 7.17 2.70
C ASN A 116 6.10 6.53 1.40
N ILE A 117 5.98 5.21 1.30
CA ILE A 117 6.46 4.43 0.17
C ILE A 117 5.40 4.47 -0.93
N PRO A 118 5.72 4.94 -2.14
CA PRO A 118 4.76 4.93 -3.24
C PRO A 118 4.34 3.50 -3.57
N GLN A 119 3.06 3.30 -3.86
CA GLN A 119 2.55 2.05 -4.40
C GLN A 119 3.40 1.56 -5.58
N GLY A 120 3.61 0.26 -5.69
CA GLY A 120 4.45 -0.31 -6.73
C GLY A 120 5.95 -0.25 -6.43
N SER A 121 6.39 0.43 -5.36
CA SER A 121 7.80 0.47 -4.96
C SER A 121 8.20 -0.78 -4.20
N SER A 122 9.42 -1.27 -4.43
CA SER A 122 9.97 -2.42 -3.71
C SER A 122 10.32 -2.06 -2.26
N ILE A 123 9.99 -2.99 -1.35
CA ILE A 123 10.31 -2.97 0.07
C ILE A 123 11.13 -4.22 0.37
N GLY A 124 12.39 -4.06 0.72
CA GLY A 124 13.31 -5.16 0.95
C GLY A 124 14.64 -4.73 1.56
N SER A 125 15.67 -5.54 1.34
CA SER A 125 17.01 -5.34 1.92
C SER A 125 17.67 -4.01 1.56
N ASN A 126 17.25 -3.36 0.48
CA ASN A 126 17.81 -2.11 -0.01
C ASN A 126 17.24 -0.86 0.68
N ASN A 127 16.14 -1.00 1.42
CA ASN A 127 15.59 0.11 2.21
C ASN A 127 16.47 0.37 3.44
N SER A 128 16.39 1.59 3.96
CA SER A 128 16.96 1.90 5.28
C SER A 128 15.91 1.67 6.35
N TRP A 129 16.34 1.19 7.51
CA TRP A 129 15.45 0.68 8.55
C TRP A 129 15.76 1.32 9.90
N SER A 130 14.71 1.65 10.67
CA SER A 130 14.84 2.06 12.07
C SER A 130 14.05 1.14 12.99
N SER A 131 14.67 0.74 14.10
CA SER A 131 14.05 -0.02 15.19
C SER A 131 13.60 0.86 16.35
N THR A 132 13.65 2.19 16.22
CA THR A 132 13.17 3.11 17.25
C THR A 132 11.69 3.41 17.05
N SER A 133 11.00 3.93 18.06
CA SER A 133 9.69 4.55 17.83
C SER A 133 9.80 5.75 16.91
N GLY A 134 8.75 6.07 16.17
CA GLY A 134 8.72 7.23 15.26
C GLY A 134 7.30 7.70 14.94
N PRO A 135 7.11 8.98 14.64
CA PRO A 135 5.81 9.51 14.27
C PRO A 135 5.37 8.96 12.91
N VAL A 136 4.17 8.38 12.87
CA VAL A 136 3.49 8.00 11.62
C VAL A 136 2.93 9.27 10.97
N GLY A 137 2.23 10.07 11.77
CA GLY A 137 1.76 11.40 11.45
C GLY A 137 1.37 12.08 12.75
N LEU A 138 1.94 13.23 13.05
CA LEU A 138 1.76 13.96 14.32
C LEU A 138 1.75 15.45 14.03
N LEU A 139 0.82 16.17 14.64
CA LEU A 139 0.77 17.61 14.69
C LEU A 139 1.05 18.06 16.13
N ALA A 140 2.06 18.92 16.29
CA ALA A 140 2.35 19.59 17.55
C ALA A 140 2.06 21.09 17.42
N ASP A 141 1.01 21.56 18.09
CA ASP A 141 0.65 22.98 18.14
C ASP A 141 1.24 23.62 19.39
N ILE A 142 2.24 24.46 19.18
CA ILE A 142 2.99 25.16 20.22
C ILE A 142 2.43 26.57 20.36
N SER A 143 2.11 26.99 21.58
CA SER A 143 1.73 28.37 21.89
C SER A 143 2.61 28.94 22.99
N ILE A 144 3.08 30.16 22.78
CA ILE A 144 3.88 30.96 23.72
C ILE A 144 3.07 32.21 24.07
N PRO A 145 2.24 32.17 25.13
CA PRO A 145 1.30 33.25 25.44
C PRO A 145 1.96 34.60 25.67
N ALA A 146 3.11 34.61 26.36
CA ALA A 146 3.85 35.84 26.68
C ALA A 146 4.35 36.59 25.44
N LEU A 147 4.47 35.92 24.29
CA LEU A 147 4.88 36.50 23.01
C LEU A 147 3.72 36.62 22.01
N ASN A 148 2.51 36.21 22.40
CA ASN A 148 1.36 36.07 21.53
C ASN A 148 1.70 35.32 20.22
N TYR A 149 2.50 34.26 20.36
CA TYR A 149 3.08 33.49 19.26
C TYR A 149 2.56 32.05 19.29
N SER A 150 2.21 31.52 18.12
CA SER A 150 1.85 30.10 17.95
C SER A 150 2.47 29.54 16.69
N LEU A 151 2.81 28.25 16.72
CA LEU A 151 3.43 27.49 15.64
C LEU A 151 2.83 26.09 15.59
N SER A 152 2.54 25.60 14.39
CA SER A 152 2.18 24.21 14.14
C SER A 152 3.35 23.47 13.53
N TYR A 153 3.75 22.34 14.13
CA TYR A 153 4.86 21.52 13.67
C TYR A 153 4.37 20.12 13.29
N PRO A 154 4.30 19.78 11.99
CA PRO A 154 3.98 18.44 11.55
C PRO A 154 5.20 17.52 11.60
N ALA A 155 5.01 16.25 11.96
CA ALA A 155 6.01 15.20 11.94
C ALA A 155 5.41 13.88 11.41
N GLY A 156 6.24 13.06 10.77
CA GLY A 156 5.78 11.83 10.11
C GLY A 156 5.14 12.09 8.74
N PRO A 157 5.23 11.14 7.80
CA PRO A 157 4.85 11.39 6.40
C PRO A 157 3.37 11.14 6.09
N PHE A 158 2.57 10.66 7.06
CA PHE A 158 1.18 10.27 6.83
C PHE A 158 0.14 11.28 7.34
N LEU A 159 0.55 12.41 7.93
CA LEU A 159 -0.39 13.44 8.41
C LEU A 159 -1.23 14.00 7.25
N GLY A 160 -2.55 13.80 7.32
CA GLY A 160 -3.51 14.25 6.30
C GLY A 160 -3.49 13.46 5.00
N THR A 161 -2.91 12.26 4.98
CA THR A 161 -2.82 11.45 3.75
C THR A 161 -2.92 9.95 4.04
N THR A 162 -3.23 9.18 3.01
CA THR A 162 -3.14 7.72 3.00
C THR A 162 -1.86 7.29 2.29
N GLY A 163 -1.20 6.24 2.77
CA GLY A 163 -0.06 5.67 2.06
C GLY A 163 0.49 4.40 2.69
N PHE A 164 1.60 3.92 2.15
CA PHE A 164 2.21 2.67 2.57
C PHE A 164 3.45 2.92 3.44
N MET A 165 3.50 2.29 4.60
CA MET A 165 4.69 2.19 5.43
C MET A 165 5.36 0.84 5.21
N GLY A 166 6.67 0.85 4.93
CA GLY A 166 7.44 -0.39 4.81
C GLY A 166 7.82 -0.96 6.17
N LEU A 167 7.68 -2.28 6.31
CA LEU A 167 7.93 -3.02 7.53
C LEU A 167 9.00 -4.08 7.28
N LYS A 168 9.87 -4.27 8.28
CA LYS A 168 10.82 -5.38 8.37
C LYS A 168 10.62 -6.02 9.73
N PHE A 169 10.40 -7.31 9.76
CA PHE A 169 10.13 -8.03 11.00
C PHE A 169 10.80 -9.40 11.01
N ASN A 170 10.96 -9.98 12.19
CA ASN A 170 11.64 -11.24 12.38
C ASN A 170 10.66 -12.35 12.78
N VAL A 171 10.67 -13.46 12.05
CA VAL A 171 9.89 -14.67 12.37
C VAL A 171 10.86 -15.84 12.53
N GLY A 172 10.97 -16.36 13.76
CA GLY A 172 11.82 -17.52 14.04
C GLY A 172 13.29 -17.33 13.64
N GLY A 173 13.84 -16.12 13.73
CA GLY A 173 15.20 -15.77 13.33
C GLY A 173 15.33 -15.30 11.88
N ASN A 174 14.29 -15.44 11.06
CA ASN A 174 14.31 -15.05 9.65
C ASN A 174 13.72 -13.65 9.45
N THR A 175 14.35 -12.85 8.59
CA THR A 175 13.84 -11.52 8.23
C THR A 175 12.76 -11.64 7.16
N HIS A 176 11.65 -10.93 7.35
CA HIS A 176 10.57 -10.78 6.38
C HIS A 176 10.31 -9.30 6.12
N TYR A 177 9.79 -9.01 4.92
CA TYR A 177 9.44 -7.67 4.50
C TYR A 177 7.93 -7.58 4.23
N GLY A 178 7.35 -6.47 4.65
CA GLY A 178 5.92 -6.21 4.55
C GLY A 178 5.62 -4.73 4.33
N TRP A 179 4.34 -4.45 4.17
CA TRP A 179 3.80 -3.10 4.13
C TRP A 179 2.50 -3.04 4.92
N ILE A 180 2.19 -1.85 5.43
CA ILE A 180 0.90 -1.50 6.02
C ILE A 180 0.41 -0.20 5.39
N ARG A 181 -0.87 -0.16 5.01
CA ARG A 181 -1.52 1.04 4.50
C ARG A 181 -2.24 1.75 5.64
N VAL A 182 -1.84 2.99 5.88
CA VAL A 182 -2.36 3.82 6.97
C VAL A 182 -2.85 5.14 6.44
N GLU A 183 -3.80 5.73 7.15
CA GLU A 183 -4.27 7.10 6.98
C GLU A 183 -4.23 7.82 8.32
N VAL A 184 -3.63 9.01 8.37
CA VAL A 184 -3.71 9.87 9.57
C VAL A 184 -4.52 11.11 9.20
N GLY A 185 -5.46 11.50 10.06
CA GLY A 185 -6.22 12.73 9.88
C GLY A 185 -5.31 13.96 9.73
N ALA A 186 -5.74 14.98 8.98
CA ALA A 186 -4.93 16.19 8.75
C ALA A 186 -4.60 16.97 10.03
N ASN A 187 -5.45 16.83 11.05
CA ASN A 187 -5.28 17.36 12.40
C ASN A 187 -4.68 16.35 13.39
N GLY A 188 -4.35 15.13 12.94
CA GLY A 188 -3.82 14.07 13.79
C GLY A 188 -4.84 13.38 14.71
N GLU A 189 -6.14 13.70 14.62
CA GLU A 189 -7.16 13.20 15.57
C GLU A 189 -7.49 11.71 15.41
N PHE A 190 -7.13 11.10 14.27
CA PHE A 190 -7.34 9.68 14.03
C PHE A 190 -6.18 9.04 13.26
N LEU A 191 -6.04 7.75 13.47
CA LEU A 191 -5.29 6.81 12.63
C LEU A 191 -6.26 5.75 12.11
N SER A 192 -6.29 5.53 10.81
CA SER A 192 -6.99 4.41 10.20
C SER A 192 -5.99 3.39 9.65
N ILE A 193 -6.17 2.12 10.01
CA ILE A 193 -5.44 1.00 9.43
C ILE A 193 -6.35 0.34 8.41
N LYS A 194 -5.89 0.28 7.15
CA LYS A 194 -6.70 -0.21 6.03
C LYS A 194 -6.40 -1.67 5.73
N ASP A 195 -5.16 -1.96 5.40
CA ASP A 195 -4.71 -3.30 5.05
C ASP A 195 -3.19 -3.43 5.21
N TYR A 196 -2.71 -4.66 5.15
CA TYR A 196 -1.29 -4.97 5.24
C TYR A 196 -0.96 -6.27 4.52
N ALA A 197 0.30 -6.41 4.14
CA ALA A 197 0.81 -7.66 3.61
C ALA A 197 2.28 -7.89 3.95
N PHE A 198 2.73 -9.13 3.83
CA PHE A 198 4.15 -9.49 3.88
C PHE A 198 4.46 -10.69 2.99
N ASP A 199 5.71 -10.84 2.57
CA ASP A 199 6.17 -12.07 1.91
C ASP A 199 6.62 -13.10 2.95
N ALA A 200 5.95 -14.26 2.96
CA ALA A 200 6.27 -15.37 3.86
C ALA A 200 7.59 -16.08 3.50
N THR A 201 8.20 -15.75 2.37
CA THR A 201 9.54 -16.22 2.01
C THR A 201 10.58 -15.31 2.68
N PRO A 202 11.50 -15.86 3.51
CA PRO A 202 12.54 -15.09 4.16
C PRO A 202 13.39 -14.28 3.18
N ASN A 203 13.72 -13.05 3.57
CA ASN A 203 14.57 -12.10 2.85
C ASN A 203 14.06 -11.72 1.44
N THR A 204 12.81 -12.04 1.09
CA THR A 204 12.21 -11.70 -0.20
C THR A 204 11.53 -10.34 -0.12
N ALA A 205 11.91 -9.43 -1.03
CA ALA A 205 11.31 -8.11 -1.13
C ALA A 205 9.84 -8.22 -1.59
N ILE A 206 8.98 -7.35 -1.06
CA ILE A 206 7.57 -7.22 -1.44
C ILE A 206 7.35 -5.87 -2.13
N VAL A 207 6.38 -5.78 -3.03
CA VAL A 207 5.98 -4.51 -3.62
C VAL A 207 4.91 -3.83 -2.74
N ALA A 208 5.03 -2.53 -2.48
CA ALA A 208 4.02 -1.76 -1.74
C ALA A 208 2.65 -1.87 -2.44
N GLY A 209 1.63 -2.34 -1.70
CA GLY A 209 0.29 -2.60 -2.24
C GLY A 209 0.11 -3.98 -2.89
N GLU A 210 1.13 -4.84 -2.87
CA GLU A 210 1.02 -6.20 -3.41
C GLU A 210 0.16 -7.10 -2.52
N THR A 211 -0.84 -7.76 -3.11
CA THR A 211 -1.79 -8.65 -2.41
C THR A 211 -1.64 -10.14 -2.78
N GLY A 212 -0.53 -10.51 -3.44
CA GLY A 212 -0.23 -11.91 -3.78
C GLY A 212 -0.74 -12.42 -5.14
N SER A 213 -1.01 -11.50 -6.08
CA SER A 213 -1.30 -11.84 -7.48
C SER A 213 -0.22 -11.36 -8.46
N GLY A 214 1.02 -11.18 -7.98
CA GLY A 214 2.13 -10.56 -8.72
C GLY A 214 2.14 -9.04 -8.58
N PRO A 215 3.18 -8.36 -9.10
CA PRO A 215 3.37 -6.93 -8.90
C PRO A 215 2.19 -6.14 -9.49
N VAL A 216 1.34 -5.61 -8.63
CA VAL A 216 0.31 -4.62 -9.01
C VAL A 216 1.02 -3.27 -9.11
N GLY A 217 1.71 -3.09 -10.24
CA GLY A 217 2.41 -1.88 -10.59
C GLY A 217 1.84 -1.26 -11.84
N VAL A 218 0.57 -0.83 -11.83
CA VAL A 218 0.04 0.28 -12.65
C VAL A 218 -1.19 0.79 -11.91
N ASN A 219 -1.06 1.94 -11.26
CA ASN A 219 -2.14 2.84 -10.84
C ASN A 219 -3.45 2.17 -10.35
N ASP A 220 -3.71 2.23 -9.04
CA ASP A 220 -5.09 2.32 -8.51
C ASP A 220 -5.74 3.64 -8.97
N LEU A 221 -5.86 3.83 -10.28
CA LEU A 221 -6.80 4.76 -10.87
C LEU A 221 -8.15 4.06 -10.78
N GLU A 222 -8.89 4.43 -9.74
CA GLU A 222 -10.36 4.51 -9.67
C GLU A 222 -11.14 3.43 -10.46
N GLU A 223 -11.95 2.66 -9.72
CA GLU A 223 -12.98 1.68 -10.13
C GLU A 223 -13.65 1.91 -11.51
N PHE A 224 -12.93 1.72 -12.61
CA PHE A 224 -13.52 1.83 -13.95
C PHE A 224 -14.19 0.53 -14.39
N VAL A 225 -14.01 -0.56 -13.64
CA VAL A 225 -14.61 -1.87 -13.90
C VAL A 225 -15.15 -2.50 -12.61
N ASN A 226 -16.45 -2.76 -12.58
CA ASN A 226 -17.11 -3.61 -11.60
C ASN A 226 -17.34 -5.00 -12.19
N VAL A 227 -17.08 -6.04 -11.41
CA VAL A 227 -17.29 -7.45 -11.83
C VAL A 227 -18.12 -8.15 -10.78
N PHE A 228 -19.32 -8.55 -11.17
CA PHE A 228 -20.26 -9.33 -10.37
C PHE A 228 -20.25 -10.77 -10.84
N ASN A 229 -20.24 -11.69 -9.87
CA ASN A 229 -20.20 -13.11 -10.13
C ASN A 229 -21.52 -13.77 -9.72
N PHE A 230 -22.14 -14.46 -10.67
CA PHE A 230 -23.37 -15.23 -10.50
C PHE A 230 -23.09 -16.70 -10.81
N SER A 231 -23.96 -17.60 -10.36
CA SER A 231 -23.78 -19.05 -10.49
C SER A 231 -23.36 -19.52 -11.88
N ASN A 232 -23.88 -18.89 -12.96
CA ASN A 232 -23.58 -19.24 -14.34
C ASN A 232 -23.22 -18.03 -15.20
N ALA A 233 -22.85 -16.89 -14.59
CA ALA A 233 -22.49 -15.71 -15.38
C ALA A 233 -21.54 -14.76 -14.65
N LEU A 234 -20.70 -14.08 -15.41
CA LEU A 234 -20.02 -12.86 -14.96
C LEU A 234 -20.71 -11.66 -15.59
N ARG A 235 -21.05 -10.66 -14.78
CA ARG A 235 -21.46 -9.34 -15.25
C ARG A 235 -20.32 -8.36 -15.02
N ILE A 236 -19.87 -7.75 -16.11
CA ILE A 236 -18.80 -6.77 -16.14
C ILE A 236 -19.45 -5.43 -16.46
N GLU A 237 -19.24 -4.44 -15.61
CA GLU A 237 -19.70 -3.07 -15.81
C GLU A 237 -18.50 -2.16 -15.91
N THR A 238 -18.45 -1.32 -16.95
CA THR A 238 -17.40 -0.32 -17.12
C THR A 238 -17.97 1.09 -16.91
N SER A 239 -17.18 1.99 -16.33
CA SER A 239 -17.62 3.37 -16.02
C SER A 239 -17.99 4.19 -17.26
N GLU A 240 -17.43 3.85 -18.41
CA GLU A 240 -17.72 4.43 -19.72
C GLU A 240 -17.58 3.37 -20.83
N ASN A 241 -17.99 3.71 -22.05
CA ASN A 241 -17.84 2.82 -23.20
C ASN A 241 -16.40 2.89 -23.75
N TYR A 242 -15.59 1.89 -23.42
CA TYR A 242 -14.22 1.76 -23.93
C TYR A 242 -14.21 1.10 -25.32
N GLN A 243 -14.29 1.94 -26.36
CA GLN A 243 -14.24 1.49 -27.76
C GLN A 243 -12.98 0.65 -28.03
N ASN A 244 -13.18 -0.59 -28.49
CA ASN A 244 -12.13 -1.59 -28.75
C ASN A 244 -11.42 -2.12 -27.50
N ALA A 245 -12.02 -2.07 -26.31
CA ALA A 245 -11.49 -2.80 -25.17
C ALA A 245 -11.66 -4.31 -25.38
N GLU A 246 -10.62 -5.09 -25.10
CA GLU A 246 -10.61 -6.55 -25.19
C GLU A 246 -10.80 -7.15 -23.80
N LEU A 247 -11.83 -7.98 -23.65
CA LEU A 247 -12.12 -8.79 -22.48
C LEU A 247 -11.56 -10.20 -22.72
N SER A 248 -10.68 -10.65 -21.83
CA SER A 248 -10.13 -12.01 -21.84
C SER A 248 -10.42 -12.72 -20.53
N LEU A 249 -10.73 -14.02 -20.59
CA LEU A 249 -10.84 -14.90 -19.43
C LEU A 249 -9.88 -16.07 -19.61
N VAL A 250 -8.94 -16.21 -18.70
CA VAL A 250 -7.85 -17.18 -18.77
C VAL A 250 -7.83 -18.03 -17.50
N SER A 251 -7.69 -19.34 -17.64
CA SER A 251 -7.47 -20.24 -16.49
C SER A 251 -6.08 -20.04 -15.89
N ILE A 252 -5.88 -20.48 -14.65
CA ILE A 252 -4.55 -20.44 -13.98
C ILE A 252 -3.45 -21.20 -14.72
N SER A 253 -3.79 -22.15 -15.61
CA SER A 253 -2.82 -22.86 -16.46
C SER A 253 -2.47 -22.12 -17.76
N GLY A 254 -3.00 -20.91 -17.96
CA GLY A 254 -2.77 -20.09 -19.14
C GLY A 254 -3.69 -20.39 -20.32
N LYS A 255 -4.63 -21.34 -20.20
CA LYS A 255 -5.62 -21.59 -21.25
C LYS A 255 -6.63 -20.44 -21.31
N GLN A 256 -6.65 -19.73 -22.43
CA GLN A 256 -7.67 -18.71 -22.74
C GLN A 256 -9.01 -19.38 -23.07
N LEU A 257 -10.07 -18.97 -22.38
CA LEU A 257 -11.43 -19.48 -22.58
C LEU A 257 -12.32 -18.47 -23.30
N VAL A 258 -12.16 -17.19 -22.99
CA VAL A 258 -12.91 -16.11 -23.62
C VAL A 258 -11.91 -15.07 -24.12
N ASN A 259 -12.16 -14.55 -25.32
CA ASN A 259 -11.55 -13.32 -25.81
C ASN A 259 -12.56 -12.61 -26.72
N GLN A 260 -13.05 -11.45 -26.28
CA GLN A 260 -14.05 -10.69 -27.03
C GLN A 260 -13.87 -9.19 -26.85
N GLN A 261 -14.34 -8.40 -27.81
CA GLN A 261 -14.39 -6.95 -27.65
C GLN A 261 -15.60 -6.55 -26.80
N ILE A 262 -15.40 -5.55 -25.93
CA ILE A 262 -16.47 -4.87 -25.20
C ILE A 262 -16.98 -3.72 -26.07
N THR A 263 -18.29 -3.69 -26.30
CA THR A 263 -18.95 -2.67 -27.13
C THR A 263 -19.92 -1.80 -26.34
N SER A 264 -20.13 -2.11 -25.06
CA SER A 264 -21.08 -1.43 -24.17
C SER A 264 -20.57 -1.39 -22.73
N THR A 265 -21.16 -0.51 -21.92
CA THR A 265 -20.82 -0.35 -20.49
C THR A 265 -21.22 -1.55 -19.64
N THR A 266 -21.97 -2.51 -20.16
CA THR A 266 -22.34 -3.74 -19.44
C THR A 266 -22.19 -4.94 -20.36
N THR A 267 -21.28 -5.85 -19.98
CA THR A 267 -21.05 -7.11 -20.69
C THR A 267 -21.38 -8.27 -19.77
N VAL A 268 -22.10 -9.26 -20.28
CA VAL A 268 -22.41 -10.49 -19.54
C VAL A 268 -21.73 -11.66 -20.25
N LEU A 269 -20.88 -12.39 -19.52
CA LEU A 269 -20.30 -13.65 -19.95
C LEU A 269 -21.11 -14.80 -19.35
N ASN A 270 -21.57 -15.72 -20.20
CA ASN A 270 -22.10 -16.99 -19.74
C ASN A 270 -20.94 -17.90 -19.32
N THR A 271 -21.00 -18.42 -18.09
CA THR A 271 -19.98 -19.32 -17.54
C THR A 271 -20.49 -20.74 -17.30
N SER A 272 -21.71 -21.08 -17.75
CA SER A 272 -22.33 -22.40 -17.52
C SER A 272 -21.54 -23.57 -18.10
N GLU A 273 -20.74 -23.33 -19.13
CA GLU A 273 -19.90 -24.36 -19.79
C GLU A 273 -18.42 -24.30 -19.35
N ILE A 274 -18.10 -23.39 -18.41
CA ILE A 274 -16.75 -23.23 -17.88
C ILE A 274 -16.66 -24.04 -16.59
N ALA A 275 -15.64 -24.89 -16.48
CA ALA A 275 -15.42 -25.68 -15.29
C ALA A 275 -15.27 -24.80 -14.04
N SER A 276 -15.67 -25.32 -12.88
CA SER A 276 -15.45 -24.63 -11.61
C SER A 276 -13.95 -24.46 -11.36
N GLY A 277 -13.51 -23.28 -10.95
CA GLY A 277 -12.09 -22.99 -10.78
C GLY A 277 -11.76 -21.51 -10.67
N ILE A 278 -10.47 -21.23 -10.57
CA ILE A 278 -9.93 -19.87 -10.52
C ILE A 278 -9.55 -19.44 -11.94
N TYR A 279 -9.96 -18.23 -12.29
CA TYR A 279 -9.69 -17.61 -13.58
C TYR A 279 -9.20 -16.17 -13.39
N LEU A 280 -8.42 -15.68 -14.35
CA LEU A 280 -8.05 -14.28 -14.47
C LEU A 280 -8.90 -13.65 -15.56
N LEU A 281 -9.69 -12.66 -15.17
CA LEU A 281 -10.41 -11.78 -16.08
C LEU A 281 -9.54 -10.57 -16.35
N SER A 282 -9.28 -10.26 -17.62
CA SER A 282 -8.54 -9.06 -18.03
C SER A 282 -9.37 -8.22 -19.00
N ILE A 283 -9.35 -6.90 -18.82
CA ILE A 283 -9.90 -5.93 -19.77
C ILE A 283 -8.78 -4.99 -20.19
N THR A 284 -8.48 -4.99 -21.49
CA THR A 284 -7.40 -4.19 -22.07
C THR A 284 -8.00 -3.17 -23.03
N SER A 285 -7.90 -1.90 -22.69
CA SER A 285 -8.11 -0.76 -23.59
C SER A 285 -6.75 -0.21 -24.03
N LYS A 286 -6.72 0.75 -24.98
CA LYS A 286 -5.48 1.34 -25.51
C LYS A 286 -4.54 1.86 -24.41
N ASP A 287 -5.11 2.45 -23.37
CA ASP A 287 -4.36 3.15 -22.31
C ASP A 287 -4.67 2.62 -20.91
N LYS A 288 -5.53 1.59 -20.78
CA LYS A 288 -5.97 1.04 -19.49
C LYS A 288 -5.95 -0.48 -19.52
N VAL A 289 -5.46 -1.09 -18.44
CA VAL A 289 -5.54 -2.53 -18.21
C VAL A 289 -6.17 -2.77 -16.85
N TYR A 290 -7.19 -3.62 -16.81
CA TYR A 290 -7.79 -4.12 -15.59
C TYR A 290 -7.61 -5.62 -15.53
N THR A 291 -7.22 -6.15 -14.39
CA THR A 291 -7.14 -7.61 -14.17
C THR A 291 -7.75 -7.96 -12.82
N LYS A 292 -8.66 -8.94 -12.80
CA LYS A 292 -9.30 -9.45 -11.59
C LYS A 292 -9.29 -10.97 -11.57
N LYS A 293 -8.92 -11.54 -10.43
CA LYS A 293 -9.12 -12.95 -10.13
C LYS A 293 -10.60 -13.21 -9.83
N VAL A 294 -11.19 -14.19 -10.51
CA VAL A 294 -12.59 -14.61 -10.32
C VAL A 294 -12.66 -16.11 -10.07
N TYR A 295 -13.56 -16.52 -9.17
CA TYR A 295 -13.84 -17.93 -8.91
C TYR A 295 -15.16 -18.32 -9.58
N LEU A 296 -15.13 -19.22 -10.55
CA LEU A 296 -16.34 -19.74 -11.19
C LEU A 296 -16.78 -21.00 -10.46
N LYS A 297 -18.08 -21.10 -10.17
CA LYS A 297 -18.69 -22.22 -9.45
C LYS A 297 -19.28 -23.23 -10.40
#